data_AF-A0A2D6FMU7-F1
#
_entry.id   AF-A0A2D6FMU7-F1
#
_cell.length_a   1.000
_cell.length_b   1.000
_cell.length_c   1.000
_cell.angle_alpha   90.00
_cell.angle_beta   90.00
_cell.angle_gamma   90.00
#
_symmetry.space_group_name_H-M   'P 1'
#
loop_
_entity.id
_entity.type
_entity.pdbx_description
1 polymer ?
#
loop_
_entity_poly.entity_id
_entity_poly.type
_entity_poly.pdbx_seq_one_letter_code
_entity_poly.pdbx_strand_id
1 'polypeptide(L)'
;MQFENADKVIEVVLQEVMFSNDREVTLSLIVGQLRNKVDIKWTVSVAGTTQKPVTFFDSYESAWEELKRRCGECSLGGLKMIRNKKHGEIKGSYGAQPKTSGFVVRKEPIVEQETEAKFKEPTVRLESINR
;
A
#
# COMPACT_ATOMS: atom_id res chain seq x y z
N MET A 1 2.51 -21.82 3.73
CA MET A 1 1.24 -22.34 3.21
C MET A 1 0.09 -21.66 3.95
N GLN A 2 -0.49 -20.60 3.40
CA GLN A 2 -1.77 -20.06 3.88
C GLN A 2 -2.61 -19.83 2.62
N PHE A 3 -3.84 -20.36 2.58
CA PHE A 3 -4.78 -20.45 1.45
C PHE A 3 -4.70 -21.65 0.47
N GLU A 4 -3.79 -22.61 0.61
CA GLU A 4 -3.69 -23.75 -0.33
C GLU A 4 -4.95 -24.63 -0.47
N ASN A 5 -5.88 -24.55 0.49
CA ASN A 5 -7.12 -25.32 0.48
C ASN A 5 -8.38 -24.45 0.32
N ALA A 6 -8.26 -23.14 0.07
CA ALA A 6 -9.43 -22.28 -0.06
C ALA A 6 -10.20 -22.59 -1.37
N ASP A 7 -11.52 -22.76 -1.26
CA ASP A 7 -12.41 -23.01 -2.40
C ASP A 7 -12.46 -21.80 -3.35
N LYS A 8 -12.26 -20.61 -2.79
CA LYS A 8 -12.17 -19.35 -3.53
C LYS A 8 -11.20 -18.40 -2.83
N VAL A 9 -10.33 -17.77 -3.61
CA VAL A 9 -9.45 -16.69 -3.15
C VAL A 9 -9.73 -15.48 -4.02
N ILE A 10 -9.95 -14.33 -3.38
CA ILE A 10 -10.14 -13.04 -4.03
C ILE A 10 -9.06 -12.11 -3.53
N GLU A 11 -8.32 -11.50 -4.45
CA GLU A 11 -7.44 -10.37 -4.17
C GLU A 11 -8.16 -9.06 -4.50
N VAL A 12 -8.11 -8.11 -3.56
CA VAL A 12 -8.61 -6.76 -3.73
C VAL A 12 -7.44 -5.81 -3.61
N VAL A 13 -6.99 -5.26 -4.74
CA VAL A 13 -5.91 -4.26 -4.77
C VAL A 13 -6.43 -2.93 -4.24
N LEU A 14 -5.71 -2.35 -3.29
CA LEU A 14 -6.10 -1.10 -2.61
C LEU A 14 -5.22 0.07 -3.00
N GLN A 15 -3.92 -0.18 -3.17
CA GLN A 15 -2.98 0.85 -3.58
C GLN A 15 -1.81 0.25 -4.35
N GLU A 16 -1.40 0.95 -5.41
CA GLU A 16 -0.25 0.62 -6.25
C GLU A 16 0.68 1.83 -6.32
N VAL A 17 1.95 1.63 -6.01
CA VAL A 17 2.99 2.66 -6.08
C VAL A 17 4.05 2.22 -7.07
N MET A 18 4.21 2.96 -8.17
CA MET A 18 5.24 2.71 -9.18
C MET A 18 6.43 3.62 -9.01
N PHE A 19 7.61 3.06 -9.22
CA PHE A 19 8.88 3.77 -9.22
C PHE A 19 9.53 3.77 -10.61
N SER A 20 10.49 4.67 -10.80
CA SER A 20 11.17 4.96 -12.08
C SER A 20 11.94 3.80 -12.71
N ASN A 21 12.08 2.67 -12.02
CA ASN A 21 12.74 1.45 -12.51
C ASN A 21 11.75 0.30 -12.72
N ASP A 22 10.48 0.62 -12.95
CA ASP A 22 9.36 -0.32 -13.09
C ASP A 22 9.10 -1.19 -11.84
N ARG A 23 9.68 -0.83 -10.69
CA ARG A 23 9.33 -1.45 -9.40
C ARG A 23 7.95 -0.98 -8.97
N GLU A 24 7.07 -1.93 -8.72
CA GLU A 24 5.73 -1.70 -8.18
C GLU A 24 5.67 -2.21 -6.75
N VAL A 25 5.14 -1.39 -5.85
CA VAL A 25 4.80 -1.79 -4.48
C VAL A 25 3.27 -1.74 -4.35
N THR A 26 2.66 -2.87 -4.00
CA THR A 26 1.21 -3.02 -4.01
C THR A 26 0.70 -3.45 -2.64
N LEU A 27 -0.35 -2.78 -2.17
CA LEU A 27 -1.12 -3.16 -0.99
C LEU A 27 -2.43 -3.78 -1.44
N SER A 28 -2.69 -5.00 -1.00
CA SER A 28 -3.92 -5.75 -1.30
C SER A 28 -4.53 -6.37 -0.05
N LEU A 29 -5.84 -6.65 -0.13
CA LEU A 29 -6.56 -7.52 0.79
C LEU A 29 -6.81 -8.86 0.11
N ILE A 30 -6.41 -9.95 0.76
CA ILE A 30 -6.70 -11.31 0.34
C ILE A 30 -7.85 -11.85 1.18
N VAL A 31 -8.92 -12.25 0.51
CA VAL A 31 -10.09 -12.89 1.11
C VAL A 31 -10.14 -14.34 0.62
N GLY A 32 -9.81 -15.27 1.50
CA GLY A 32 -9.93 -16.71 1.26
C GLY A 32 -11.22 -17.26 1.86
N GLN A 33 -11.97 -18.05 1.10
CA GLN A 33 -13.11 -18.81 1.61
C GLN A 33 -12.74 -20.29 1.65
N LEU A 34 -12.87 -20.90 2.83
CA LEU A 34 -12.73 -22.34 3.05
C LEU A 34 -14.04 -22.86 3.63
N ARG A 35 -14.84 -23.56 2.80
CA ARG A 35 -16.19 -24.03 3.14
C ARG A 35 -17.06 -22.87 3.65
N ASN A 36 -17.32 -22.84 4.95
CA ASN A 36 -18.15 -21.85 5.64
C ASN A 36 -17.33 -20.81 6.42
N LYS A 37 -15.99 -20.82 6.30
CA LYS A 37 -15.10 -19.87 6.97
C LYS A 37 -14.50 -18.91 5.96
N VAL A 38 -14.58 -17.62 6.25
CA VAL A 38 -13.83 -16.58 5.55
C VAL A 38 -12.59 -16.26 6.37
N ASP A 39 -11.43 -16.27 5.72
CA ASP A 39 -10.15 -15.82 6.27
C ASP A 39 -9.68 -14.60 5.47
N ILE A 40 -9.12 -13.63 6.18
CA ILE A 40 -8.74 -12.34 5.60
C ILE A 40 -7.29 -12.07 5.98
N LYS A 41 -6.48 -11.71 4.99
CA LYS A 41 -5.07 -11.32 5.17
C LYS A 41 -4.77 -10.07 4.37
N TRP A 42 -3.97 -9.19 4.92
CA TRP A 42 -3.43 -8.05 4.20
C TRP A 42 -2.09 -8.42 3.59
N THR A 43 -1.80 -7.91 2.40
CA THR A 43 -0.54 -8.22 1.72
C THR A 43 0.13 -6.99 1.19
N VAL A 44 1.44 -6.92 1.37
CA VAL A 44 2.30 -5.99 0.63
C VAL A 44 3.18 -6.81 -0.30
N SER A 45 3.08 -6.54 -1.59
CA SER A 45 3.93 -7.15 -2.61
C SER A 45 4.84 -6.11 -3.26
N VAL A 46 5.99 -6.58 -3.76
CA VAL A 46 6.93 -5.79 -4.53
C VAL A 46 7.27 -6.55 -5.80
N ALA A 47 6.85 -6.02 -6.95
CA ALA A 47 7.26 -6.55 -8.25
C ALA A 47 8.72 -6.16 -8.55
N GLY A 48 9.47 -7.06 -9.19
CA GLY A 48 10.87 -6.78 -9.58
C GLY A 48 11.89 -6.91 -8.44
N THR A 49 11.57 -7.65 -7.37
CA THR A 49 12.55 -8.07 -6.35
C THR A 49 12.49 -9.57 -6.09
N THR A 50 13.63 -10.18 -5.78
CA THR A 50 13.72 -11.57 -5.33
C THR A 50 13.71 -11.70 -3.80
N GLN A 51 13.99 -10.62 -3.07
CA GLN A 51 13.97 -10.62 -1.61
C GLN A 51 12.58 -10.26 -1.08
N LYS A 52 11.94 -11.22 -0.41
CA LYS A 52 10.61 -11.08 0.23
C LYS A 52 9.62 -10.34 -0.68
N PRO A 53 9.28 -10.92 -1.85
CA PRO A 53 8.43 -10.28 -2.85
C PRO A 53 6.99 -10.09 -2.37
N VAL A 54 6.53 -10.86 -1.38
CA VAL A 54 5.20 -10.73 -0.77
C VAL A 54 5.31 -10.93 0.73
N THR A 55 4.62 -10.08 1.50
CA THR A 55 4.53 -10.18 2.96
C THR A 55 3.07 -10.12 3.38
N PHE A 56 2.66 -10.97 4.32
CA PHE A 56 1.28 -11.09 4.81
C PHE A 56 1.14 -10.52 6.22
N PHE A 57 -0.01 -9.93 6.52
CA PHE A 57 -0.31 -9.28 7.80
C PHE A 57 -1.74 -9.58 8.24
N ASP A 58 -1.97 -9.59 9.55
CA ASP A 58 -3.29 -9.78 10.16
C ASP A 58 -4.06 -8.47 10.31
N SER A 59 -3.39 -7.32 10.19
CA SER A 59 -4.02 -6.00 10.30
C SER A 59 -3.62 -5.06 9.17
N TYR A 60 -4.53 -4.16 8.83
CA TYR A 60 -4.29 -3.11 7.83
C TYR A 60 -3.15 -2.20 8.26
N GLU A 61 -3.07 -1.83 9.54
CA GLU A 61 -2.07 -0.92 10.08
C GLU A 61 -0.66 -1.49 9.89
N SER A 62 -0.48 -2.78 10.15
CA SER A 62 0.81 -3.45 9.96
C SER A 62 1.20 -3.51 8.49
N ALA A 63 0.26 -3.81 7.61
CA ALA A 63 0.49 -3.80 6.16
C ALA A 63 0.76 -2.38 5.63
N TRP A 64 0.12 -1.37 6.20
CA TRP A 64 0.33 0.03 5.84
C TRP A 64 1.72 0.53 6.25
N GLU A 65 2.18 0.19 7.44
CA GLU A 65 3.57 0.47 7.85
C GLU A 65 4.57 -0.22 6.94
N GLU A 66 4.35 -1.47 6.56
CA GLU A 66 5.21 -2.17 5.60
C GLU A 66 5.20 -1.50 4.23
N LEU A 67 4.04 -1.09 3.72
CA LEU A 67 3.95 -0.39 2.44
C LEU A 67 4.82 0.89 2.45
N LYS A 68 4.66 1.71 3.50
CA LYS A 68 5.47 2.93 3.68
C LYS A 68 6.95 2.61 3.78
N ARG A 69 7.32 1.57 4.54
CA ARG A 69 8.71 1.13 4.70
C ARG A 69 9.31 0.76 3.34
N ARG A 70 8.63 -0.06 2.54
CA ARG A 70 9.08 -0.48 1.19
C ARG A 70 9.19 0.69 0.22
N CYS A 71 8.23 1.61 0.25
CA CYS A 71 8.29 2.84 -0.56
C CYS A 71 9.45 3.75 -0.12
N GLY A 72 9.70 3.84 1.18
CA GLY A 72 10.83 4.56 1.76
C GLY A 72 12.17 3.97 1.32
N GLU A 73 12.33 2.65 1.35
CA GLU A 73 13.52 1.96 0.84
C GLU A 73 13.78 2.26 -0.64
N CYS A 74 12.73 2.27 -1.46
CA CYS A 74 12.85 2.62 -2.87
C CYS A 74 13.32 4.06 -3.06
N SER A 75 12.74 4.99 -2.30
CA SER A 75 13.09 6.42 -2.35
C SER A 75 14.51 6.68 -1.84
N LEU A 76 14.93 6.04 -0.75
CA LEU A 76 16.29 6.09 -0.22
C LEU A 76 17.32 5.49 -1.19
N GLY A 77 16.90 4.49 -1.98
CA GLY A 77 17.68 3.93 -3.09
C GLY A 77 17.75 4.83 -4.32
N GLY A 78 17.22 6.06 -4.27
CA GLY A 78 17.26 7.03 -5.37
C GLY A 78 16.16 6.85 -6.42
N LEU A 79 15.21 5.95 -6.21
CA LEU A 79 14.10 5.74 -7.14
C LEU A 79 13.06 6.84 -6.98
N LYS A 80 12.61 7.41 -8.10
CA LYS A 80 11.53 8.41 -8.08
C LYS A 80 10.18 7.71 -8.15
N MET A 81 9.24 8.13 -7.31
CA MET A 81 7.85 7.71 -7.43
C MET A 81 7.24 8.36 -8.69
N ILE A 82 6.75 7.53 -9.60
CA ILE A 82 6.15 7.99 -10.88
C ILE A 82 4.64 7.83 -10.90
N ARG A 83 4.08 6.96 -10.05
CA ARG A 83 2.63 6.77 -9.90
C ARG A 83 2.30 6.35 -8.49
N ASN A 84 1.21 6.90 -7.94
CA ASN A 84 0.61 6.44 -6.70
C ASN A 84 -0.90 6.38 -6.88
N LYS A 85 -1.43 5.18 -7.12
CA LYS A 85 -2.85 4.97 -7.39
C LYS A 85 -3.51 4.30 -6.20
N LYS A 86 -4.42 5.01 -5.54
CA LYS A 86 -5.28 4.46 -4.50
C LYS A 86 -6.62 4.06 -5.12
N HIS A 87 -6.93 2.76 -5.10
CA HIS A 87 -8.16 2.20 -5.66
C HIS A 87 -9.31 2.22 -4.65
N GLY A 88 -8.99 2.18 -3.36
CA GLY A 88 -10.00 2.20 -2.33
C GLY A 88 -9.43 2.25 -0.93
N GLU A 89 -10.33 2.44 0.02
CA GLU A 89 -10.04 2.34 1.44
C GLU A 89 -11.09 1.43 2.07
N ILE A 90 -10.63 0.50 2.89
CA ILE A 90 -11.46 -0.47 3.56
C ILE A 90 -11.65 0.03 5.00
N LYS A 91 -12.87 0.51 5.32
CA LYS A 91 -13.23 1.09 6.63
C LYS A 91 -14.08 0.11 7.43
N GLY A 92 -13.59 -0.34 8.59
CA GLY A 92 -14.32 -1.24 9.51
C GLY A 92 -13.42 -2.15 10.33
N SER A 93 -14.02 -2.96 11.20
CA SER A 93 -13.33 -3.98 12.00
C SER A 93 -13.34 -5.32 11.26
N TYR A 94 -12.20 -5.74 10.72
CA TYR A 94 -12.08 -7.00 9.98
C TYR A 94 -11.40 -8.05 10.87
N GLY A 95 -12.10 -9.14 11.18
CA GLY A 95 -11.60 -10.21 12.06
C GLY A 95 -12.05 -10.16 13.52
N ALA A 96 -12.84 -9.16 13.93
CA ALA A 96 -13.54 -9.20 15.21
C ALA A 96 -14.74 -10.15 15.12
N GLN A 97 -14.94 -11.01 16.13
CA GLN A 97 -16.13 -11.87 16.25
C GLN A 97 -17.42 -11.09 15.94
N PRO A 98 -18.40 -11.72 15.26
CA PRO A 98 -19.52 -11.00 14.66
C PRO A 98 -20.40 -10.38 15.74
N LYS A 99 -20.32 -9.06 15.89
CA LYS A 99 -21.44 -8.26 16.39
C LYS A 99 -22.05 -7.54 15.19
N THR A 100 -23.07 -8.19 14.63
CA THR A 100 -24.17 -7.58 13.85
C THR A 100 -23.89 -6.19 13.28
N SER A 101 -23.37 -6.09 12.06
CA SER A 101 -23.58 -4.89 11.25
C SER A 101 -23.34 -5.20 9.78
N GLY A 102 -24.38 -4.99 8.98
CA GLY A 102 -24.33 -5.12 7.52
C GLY A 102 -23.44 -4.06 6.89
N PHE A 103 -22.80 -4.42 5.78
CA PHE A 103 -21.85 -3.56 5.08
C PHE A 103 -22.57 -2.61 4.13
N VAL A 104 -22.19 -1.34 4.13
CA VAL A 104 -22.57 -0.35 3.11
C VAL A 104 -21.30 0.09 2.39
N VAL A 105 -21.14 -0.34 1.13
CA VAL A 105 -20.08 0.18 0.25
C VAL A 105 -20.57 1.51 -0.31
N ARG A 106 -20.00 2.63 0.16
CA ARG A 106 -20.16 3.93 -0.50
C ARG A 106 -18.99 4.15 -1.44
N LYS A 107 -19.29 4.35 -2.72
CA LYS A 107 -18.32 4.86 -3.70
C LYS A 107 -18.11 6.35 -3.39
N GLU A 108 -16.98 6.71 -2.80
CA GLU A 108 -16.56 8.12 -2.75
C GLU A 108 -15.83 8.47 -4.06
N PRO A 109 -15.98 9.70 -4.57
CA PRO A 109 -15.29 10.13 -5.78
C PRO A 109 -13.78 10.15 -5.55
N ILE A 110 -13.05 9.63 -6.54
CA ILE A 110 -11.59 9.59 -6.58
C ILE A 110 -11.11 11.04 -6.70
N VAL A 111 -10.42 11.54 -5.68
CA VAL A 111 -9.69 12.82 -5.77
C VAL A 111 -8.31 12.50 -6.33
N GLU A 112 -8.11 12.81 -7.61
CA GLU A 112 -6.77 12.87 -8.19
C GLU A 112 -6.04 14.07 -7.60
N GLN A 113 -5.05 13.82 -6.73
CA GLN A 113 -4.09 14.86 -6.34
C GLN A 113 -2.92 14.80 -7.32
N GLU A 114 -2.89 15.73 -8.27
CA GLU A 114 -1.66 16.09 -8.96
C GLU A 114 -0.71 16.76 -7.96
N THR A 115 0.32 16.04 -7.50
CA THR A 115 1.44 16.70 -6.82
C THR A 115 2.31 17.38 -7.85
N GLU A 116 2.02 18.65 -8.16
CA GLU A 116 3.01 19.57 -8.70
C GLU A 116 4.13 19.72 -7.65
N ALA A 117 5.24 19.02 -7.85
CA ALA A 117 6.46 19.27 -7.10
C ALA A 117 6.98 20.67 -7.45
N LYS A 118 6.59 21.69 -6.68
CA LYS A 118 7.29 22.97 -6.67
C LYS A 118 8.70 22.75 -6.11
N PHE A 119 9.66 22.54 -7.01
CA PHE A 119 11.07 22.73 -6.70
C PHE A 119 11.25 24.17 -6.19
N LYS A 120 11.49 24.34 -4.89
CA LYS A 120 12.08 25.58 -4.39
C LYS A 120 13.58 25.48 -4.64
N GLU A 121 14.10 26.32 -5.53
CA GLU A 121 15.54 26.50 -5.67
C GLU A 121 16.16 26.86 -4.31
N PRO A 122 17.30 26.26 -3.94
CA PRO A 122 17.99 26.64 -2.71
C PRO A 122 18.59 28.04 -2.89
N THR A 123 18.06 29.02 -2.16
CA THR A 123 18.66 30.35 -2.07
C THR A 123 19.95 30.25 -1.25
N VAL A 124 21.10 30.27 -1.93
CA VAL A 124 22.41 30.41 -1.29
C VAL A 124 22.58 31.88 -0.91
N ARG A 125 22.53 32.19 0.38
CA ARG A 125 23.02 33.48 0.91
C ARG A 125 24.50 33.34 1.25
N LEU A 126 25.36 33.96 0.44
CA LEU A 126 26.73 34.29 0.82
C LEU A 126 26.70 35.67 1.46
N GLU A 127 27.00 35.75 2.75
CA GLU A 127 27.39 37.03 3.38
C GLU A 127 28.81 36.92 3.92
N SER A 128 29.57 37.94 3.54
CA SER A 128 31.02 38.06 3.59
C SER A 128 31.55 38.14 5.02
N ILE A 129 32.59 37.35 5.32
CA ILE A 129 33.41 37.52 6.52
C ILE A 129 34.32 38.73 6.27
N ASN A 130 34.00 39.88 6.88
CA ASN A 130 34.95 40.98 6.99
C ASN A 130 35.86 40.71 8.20
N ARG A 131 37.17 40.75 7.93
CA ARG A 131 38.26 40.75 8.93
C ARG A 131 38.27 42.06 9.72
#